data_AF-A0A9E5GGP3-F1
#
_entry.id   AF-A0A9E5GGP3-F1
#
_cell.length_a   1.000
_cell.length_b   1.000
_cell.length_c   1.000
_cell.angle_alpha   90.00
_cell.angle_beta   90.00
_cell.angle_gamma   90.00
#
_symmetry.space_group_name_H-M   'P 1'
#
loop_
_entity.id
_entity.type
_entity.pdbx_description
1 polymer ?
#
loop_
_entity_poly.entity_id
_entity_poly.type
_entity_poly.pdbx_seq_one_letter_code
_entity_poly.pdbx_strand_id
1 'polypeptide(L)'
;MKSSEGWDLLSIGEISPDKIQKNLKEASVFLANDVRIIQSIVFSYHPFELLKYACWERRRIATVRKQDAFAQQVSQRLVSYLAALLPYWKASPSQNREIASKDWKRLTQVFEDLCRKTIRYVDNTALLLRSQQIIDSDELLLTYQEEATDFCLPQPVDAALLEQTYTALRYRLQPFNALVGEVFPAKLDGLLSSFLTLAKRAVEGIDQLREDSATFKQASMLQLEMLKSRGENVDDLDAVMDRIIKEQGWASWIESIVERRDGFALFDVLKDTKLSERDAYLLSINFASKPTEEAPFLLTDGSLQTTSPFLRFGALYYCYDAESLLDKAYESIKRAVCDEDTNLAQQWDGIEKEKHSLVPVTFFTAMLGTMNYTRNVEVPEGSLNALFDDGKKELIVQIPYMEHAYASINPFKDAQAYCAFLKTEQEKQSVALQQNKRTVIVDTKHPVLYPLEMDHDVLNISFIQLANLASNWEGVAALKDLLGLSPFSDVHHDDSSPTKEPTDELELPVENELAVEEDLAAEEDLAAEEELAAEEELAAEEELAAEEELAAEEELAAEEE
;
A
#
# COMPACT_ATOMS: atom_id res chain seq x y z
N MET A 1 -3.44 15.92 3.24
CA MET A 1 -4.73 16.32 2.61
C MET A 1 -5.37 17.48 3.36
N LYS A 2 -5.92 18.49 2.67
CA LYS A 2 -6.71 19.57 3.29
C LYS A 2 -8.14 19.54 2.73
N SER A 3 -9.12 19.07 3.51
CA SER A 3 -10.52 18.99 3.06
C SER A 3 -11.28 20.33 3.12
N SER A 4 -10.54 21.43 3.17
CA SER A 4 -10.98 22.81 2.93
C SER A 4 -9.74 23.64 2.62
N GLU A 5 -9.78 24.48 1.59
CA GLU A 5 -8.66 25.33 1.10
C GLU A 5 -8.23 26.46 2.07
N GLY A 6 -8.58 26.35 3.35
CA GLY A 6 -8.28 27.35 4.38
C GLY A 6 -8.15 26.78 5.80
N TRP A 7 -7.97 25.46 5.94
CA TRP A 7 -7.64 24.85 7.24
C TRP A 7 -6.18 24.40 7.24
N ASP A 8 -5.34 25.22 7.86
CA ASP A 8 -3.91 24.99 8.08
C ASP A 8 -3.61 25.21 9.56
N LEU A 9 -2.94 24.26 10.22
CA LEU A 9 -2.63 24.37 11.65
C LEU A 9 -1.83 25.63 11.98
N LEU A 10 -0.97 26.09 11.07
CA LEU A 10 -0.17 27.30 11.26
C LEU A 10 -0.98 28.59 11.09
N SER A 11 -2.10 28.56 10.35
CA SER A 11 -2.96 29.74 10.13
C SER A 11 -4.03 29.96 11.20
N ILE A 12 -4.24 28.98 12.09
CA ILE A 12 -5.37 28.95 13.03
C ILE A 12 -5.21 29.95 14.21
N GLY A 13 -4.00 30.44 14.46
CA GLY A 13 -3.69 31.38 15.55
C GLY A 13 -3.79 30.76 16.94
N GLU A 14 -3.68 31.58 17.98
CA GLU A 14 -3.73 31.11 19.37
C GLU A 14 -5.15 30.69 19.78
N ILE A 15 -5.39 29.38 19.90
CA ILE A 15 -6.58 28.83 20.55
C ILE A 15 -6.27 28.54 22.03
N SER A 16 -7.15 28.96 22.93
CA SER A 16 -6.98 28.68 24.36
C SER A 16 -7.07 27.18 24.69
N PRO A 17 -6.30 26.66 25.67
CA PRO A 17 -6.34 25.25 26.07
C PRO A 17 -7.76 24.76 26.43
N ASP A 18 -8.56 25.58 27.12
CA ASP A 18 -9.95 25.28 27.46
C ASP A 18 -10.82 25.03 26.21
N LYS A 19 -10.59 25.79 25.13
CA LYS A 19 -11.31 25.64 23.87
C LYS A 19 -10.86 24.39 23.12
N ILE A 20 -9.56 24.06 23.14
CA ILE A 20 -9.04 22.81 22.57
C ILE A 20 -9.63 21.60 23.31
N GLN A 21 -9.60 21.58 24.64
CA GLN A 21 -10.17 20.51 25.45
C GLN A 21 -11.69 20.36 25.22
N LYS A 22 -12.42 21.47 25.08
CA LYS A 22 -13.83 21.45 24.71
C LYS A 22 -14.05 20.82 23.32
N ASN A 23 -13.26 21.22 22.33
CA ASN A 23 -13.35 20.65 20.97
C ASN A 23 -13.08 19.14 20.97
N LEU A 24 -12.04 18.68 21.67
CA LEU A 24 -11.72 17.24 21.79
C LEU A 24 -12.86 16.47 22.44
N LYS A 25 -13.46 17.01 23.51
CA LYS A 25 -14.61 16.39 24.18
C LYS A 25 -15.84 16.31 23.28
N GLU A 26 -16.12 17.36 22.50
CA GLU A 26 -17.22 17.36 21.52
C GLU A 26 -16.94 16.35 20.39
N ALA A 27 -15.72 16.34 19.84
CA ALA A 27 -15.29 15.38 18.82
C ALA A 27 -15.43 13.92 19.30
N SER A 28 -14.97 13.59 20.51
CA SER A 28 -15.12 12.24 21.09
C SER A 28 -16.58 11.79 21.17
N VAL A 29 -17.51 12.69 21.48
CA VAL A 29 -18.95 12.37 21.51
C VAL A 29 -19.50 12.11 20.11
N PHE A 30 -19.09 12.89 19.10
CA PHE A 30 -19.50 12.67 17.71
C PHE A 30 -18.94 11.36 17.15
N LEU A 31 -17.65 11.08 17.35
CA LEU A 31 -17.00 9.83 16.93
C LEU A 31 -17.68 8.61 17.57
N ALA A 32 -17.96 8.65 18.87
CA ALA A 32 -18.67 7.58 19.57
C ALA A 32 -20.12 7.38 19.08
N ASN A 33 -20.77 8.43 18.57
CA ASN A 33 -22.09 8.32 17.96
C ASN A 33 -22.03 7.66 16.57
N ASP A 34 -21.06 8.05 15.74
CA ASP A 34 -20.87 7.46 14.41
C ASP A 34 -20.53 5.96 14.52
N VAL A 35 -19.62 5.61 15.44
CA VAL A 35 -19.29 4.22 15.80
C VAL A 35 -20.55 3.40 16.14
N ARG A 36 -21.47 3.93 16.95
CA ARG A 36 -22.71 3.21 17.31
C ARG A 36 -23.61 2.97 16.10
N ILE A 37 -23.68 3.94 15.17
CA ILE A 37 -24.45 3.79 13.94
C ILE A 37 -23.80 2.73 13.04
N ILE A 38 -22.48 2.79 12.85
CA ILE A 38 -21.70 1.79 12.10
C ILE A 38 -21.93 0.39 12.68
N GLN A 39 -21.75 0.22 13.99
CA GLN A 39 -22.02 -1.06 14.69
C GLN A 39 -23.44 -1.57 14.45
N SER A 40 -24.46 -0.70 14.50
CA SER A 40 -25.85 -1.13 14.31
C SER A 40 -26.13 -1.66 12.89
N ILE A 41 -25.41 -1.16 11.89
CA ILE A 41 -25.49 -1.64 10.51
C ILE A 41 -24.63 -2.89 10.36
N VAL A 42 -23.34 -2.80 10.68
CA VAL A 42 -22.32 -3.83 10.44
C VAL A 42 -22.69 -5.18 11.09
N PHE A 43 -23.18 -5.19 12.33
CA PHE A 43 -23.57 -6.44 13.00
C PHE A 43 -24.94 -7.02 12.54
N SER A 44 -25.65 -6.38 11.62
CA SER A 44 -26.93 -6.88 11.07
C SER A 44 -26.74 -7.79 9.85
N TYR A 45 -25.59 -7.73 9.17
CA TYR A 45 -25.30 -8.44 7.91
C TYR A 45 -24.17 -9.48 8.06
N HIS A 46 -24.02 -10.34 7.05
CA HIS A 46 -22.93 -11.31 7.01
C HIS A 46 -21.58 -10.58 6.85
N PRO A 47 -20.59 -10.79 7.75
CA PRO A 47 -19.36 -10.00 7.80
C PRO A 47 -18.56 -10.02 6.49
N PHE A 48 -18.50 -11.18 5.84
CA PHE A 48 -17.71 -11.35 4.61
C PHE A 48 -18.40 -10.74 3.39
N GLU A 49 -19.74 -10.61 3.40
CA GLU A 49 -20.45 -9.90 2.32
C GLU A 49 -20.26 -8.39 2.44
N LEU A 50 -20.26 -7.84 3.66
CA LEU A 50 -19.93 -6.43 3.88
C LEU A 50 -18.51 -6.09 3.40
N LEU A 51 -17.55 -7.00 3.61
CA LEU A 51 -16.19 -6.86 3.11
C LEU A 51 -16.10 -7.01 1.59
N LYS A 52 -16.84 -7.96 1.01
CA LYS A 52 -16.97 -8.10 -0.45
C LYS A 52 -17.47 -6.80 -1.06
N TYR A 53 -18.56 -6.23 -0.55
CA TYR A 53 -19.10 -4.93 -0.96
C TYR A 53 -18.09 -3.79 -0.78
N ALA A 54 -17.34 -3.75 0.33
CA ALA A 54 -16.32 -2.72 0.55
C ALA A 54 -15.17 -2.80 -0.47
N CYS A 55 -14.71 -4.01 -0.83
CA CYS A 55 -13.68 -4.21 -1.85
C CYS A 55 -14.15 -3.78 -3.25
N TRP A 56 -15.40 -4.12 -3.63
CA TRP A 56 -16.00 -3.68 -4.88
C TRP A 56 -16.19 -2.15 -4.92
N GLU A 57 -16.67 -1.55 -3.84
CA GLU A 57 -16.85 -0.09 -3.75
C GLU A 57 -15.52 0.66 -3.80
N ARG A 58 -14.47 0.13 -3.15
CA ARG A 58 -13.09 0.63 -3.25
C ARG A 58 -12.59 0.60 -4.68
N ARG A 59 -12.75 -0.54 -5.40
CA ARG A 59 -12.38 -0.65 -6.81
C ARG A 59 -13.17 0.33 -7.69
N ARG A 60 -14.47 0.49 -7.44
CA ARG A 60 -15.35 1.45 -8.14
C ARG A 60 -14.90 2.89 -7.93
N ILE A 61 -14.55 3.27 -6.70
CA ILE A 61 -14.03 4.60 -6.38
C ILE A 61 -12.67 4.84 -7.04
N ALA A 62 -11.78 3.85 -7.06
CA ALA A 62 -10.49 3.94 -7.77
C ALA A 62 -10.66 4.16 -9.29
N THR A 63 -11.72 3.63 -9.92
CA THR A 63 -12.03 3.91 -11.33
C THR A 63 -12.68 5.28 -11.53
N VAL A 64 -13.74 5.58 -10.77
CA VAL A 64 -14.64 6.72 -11.03
C VAL A 64 -14.14 8.03 -10.42
N ARG A 65 -13.31 7.96 -9.38
CA ARG A 65 -12.80 9.12 -8.63
C ARG A 65 -11.27 9.12 -8.51
N LYS A 66 -10.58 8.92 -9.63
CA LYS A 66 -9.10 8.86 -9.73
C LYS A 66 -8.35 10.06 -9.11
N GLN A 67 -8.96 11.24 -9.07
CA GLN A 67 -8.37 12.47 -8.53
C GLN A 67 -8.83 12.82 -7.10
N ASP A 68 -9.88 12.16 -6.59
CA ASP A 68 -10.36 12.35 -5.21
C ASP A 68 -9.61 11.40 -4.28
N ALA A 69 -8.38 11.78 -3.93
CA ALA A 69 -7.53 11.00 -3.06
C ALA A 69 -8.20 10.74 -1.68
N PHE A 70 -9.03 11.66 -1.17
CA PHE A 70 -9.75 11.46 0.09
C PHE A 70 -10.79 10.34 -0.02
N ALA A 71 -11.60 10.31 -1.09
CA ALA A 71 -12.52 9.19 -1.31
C ALA A 71 -11.79 7.85 -1.46
N GLN A 72 -10.63 7.83 -2.13
CA GLN A 72 -9.80 6.62 -2.24
C GLN A 72 -9.34 6.14 -0.85
N GLN A 73 -8.73 7.02 -0.06
CA GLN A 73 -8.32 6.72 1.32
C GLN A 73 -9.49 6.19 2.18
N VAL A 74 -10.64 6.86 2.16
CA VAL A 74 -11.83 6.44 2.92
C VAL A 74 -12.29 5.05 2.49
N SER A 75 -12.30 4.76 1.18
CA SER A 75 -12.73 3.47 0.66
C SER A 75 -11.76 2.32 1.00
N GLN A 76 -10.45 2.57 0.97
CA GLN A 76 -9.43 1.61 1.43
C GLN A 76 -9.50 1.41 2.95
N ARG A 77 -9.64 2.49 3.71
CA ARG A 77 -9.76 2.45 5.17
C ARG A 77 -11.03 1.71 5.62
N LEU A 78 -12.11 1.74 4.84
CA LEU A 78 -13.33 0.98 5.12
C LEU A 78 -13.11 -0.54 5.06
N VAL A 79 -12.41 -1.03 4.04
CA VAL A 79 -12.02 -2.46 3.92
C VAL A 79 -11.19 -2.87 5.14
N SER A 80 -10.13 -2.11 5.40
CA SER A 80 -9.20 -2.35 6.51
C SER A 80 -9.91 -2.32 7.88
N TYR A 81 -10.85 -1.38 8.06
CA TYR A 81 -11.66 -1.22 9.27
C TYR A 81 -12.59 -2.40 9.50
N LEU A 82 -13.37 -2.79 8.49
CA LEU A 82 -14.28 -3.94 8.58
C LEU A 82 -13.50 -5.24 8.84
N ALA A 83 -12.32 -5.41 8.22
CA ALA A 83 -11.44 -6.55 8.45
C ALA A 83 -10.93 -6.61 9.90
N ALA A 84 -10.53 -5.47 10.47
CA ALA A 84 -10.07 -5.37 11.86
C ALA A 84 -11.16 -5.71 12.91
N LEU A 85 -12.46 -5.65 12.55
CA LEU A 85 -13.57 -6.03 13.43
C LEU A 85 -13.88 -7.54 13.43
N LEU A 86 -13.40 -8.31 12.45
CA LEU A 86 -13.72 -9.74 12.31
C LEU A 86 -13.27 -10.62 13.49
N PRO A 87 -12.11 -10.40 14.14
CA PRO A 87 -11.74 -11.14 15.35
C PRO A 87 -12.68 -10.88 16.53
N TYR A 88 -13.39 -9.75 16.51
CA TYR A 88 -14.23 -9.25 17.60
C TYR A 88 -15.73 -9.45 17.33
N TRP A 89 -16.07 -10.17 16.25
CA TRP A 89 -17.44 -10.34 15.80
C TRP A 89 -18.30 -11.10 16.81
N LYS A 90 -19.56 -10.67 16.98
CA LYS A 90 -20.50 -11.35 17.88
C LYS A 90 -20.79 -12.76 17.38
N ALA A 91 -20.75 -13.74 18.29
CA ALA A 91 -20.84 -15.15 17.92
C ALA A 91 -22.13 -15.50 17.15
N SER A 92 -21.97 -16.34 16.12
CA SER A 92 -22.91 -16.56 15.00
C SER A 92 -23.01 -15.34 14.07
N PRO A 93 -22.38 -15.35 12.87
CA PRO A 93 -22.59 -14.31 11.87
C PRO A 93 -24.06 -14.28 11.44
N SER A 94 -24.56 -13.09 11.09
CA SER A 94 -25.89 -12.96 10.49
C SER A 94 -25.97 -13.79 9.22
N GLN A 95 -27.06 -14.54 9.06
CA GLN A 95 -27.32 -15.28 7.82
C GLN A 95 -27.76 -14.35 6.69
N ASN A 96 -28.06 -13.08 6.97
CA ASN A 96 -28.42 -12.12 5.93
C ASN A 96 -27.20 -11.74 5.09
N ARG A 97 -27.14 -12.27 3.86
CA ARG A 97 -26.13 -11.94 2.86
C ARG A 97 -26.51 -10.74 1.99
N GLU A 98 -27.80 -10.42 1.91
CA GLU A 98 -28.30 -9.33 1.10
C GLU A 98 -28.17 -8.00 1.86
N ILE A 99 -27.35 -7.08 1.34
CA ILE A 99 -27.09 -5.79 1.99
C ILE A 99 -28.01 -4.74 1.39
N ALA A 100 -28.95 -4.24 2.19
CA ALA A 100 -29.91 -3.25 1.74
C ALA A 100 -29.21 -1.95 1.29
N SER A 101 -29.48 -1.50 0.07
CA SER A 101 -28.86 -0.30 -0.55
C SER A 101 -28.89 0.95 0.35
N LYS A 102 -29.98 1.13 1.12
CA LYS A 102 -30.14 2.21 2.09
C LYS A 102 -29.13 2.14 3.24
N ASP A 103 -28.89 0.95 3.77
CA ASP A 103 -27.96 0.73 4.87
C ASP A 103 -26.51 0.78 4.41
N TRP A 104 -26.21 0.28 3.20
CA TRP A 104 -24.90 0.45 2.57
C TRP A 104 -24.56 1.94 2.38
N LYS A 105 -25.46 2.72 1.76
CA LYS A 105 -25.30 4.18 1.59
C LYS A 105 -25.14 4.90 2.93
N ARG A 106 -25.80 4.42 3.99
CA ARG A 106 -25.67 4.99 5.34
C ARG A 106 -24.34 4.61 5.99
N LEU A 107 -23.87 3.38 5.81
CA LEU A 107 -22.58 2.92 6.34
C LEU A 107 -21.44 3.71 5.73
N THR A 108 -21.38 3.84 4.39
CA THR A 108 -20.32 4.58 3.72
C THR A 108 -20.33 6.07 4.09
N GLN A 109 -21.50 6.72 4.13
CA GLN A 109 -21.61 8.13 4.56
C GLN A 109 -21.15 8.35 6.00
N VAL A 110 -21.58 7.51 6.95
CA VAL A 110 -21.20 7.66 8.37
C VAL A 110 -19.73 7.31 8.59
N PHE A 111 -19.17 6.42 7.78
CA PHE A 111 -17.74 6.11 7.80
C PHE A 111 -16.89 7.24 7.21
N GLU A 112 -17.34 7.89 6.14
CA GLU A 112 -16.69 9.11 5.63
C GLU A 112 -16.71 10.23 6.68
N ASP A 113 -17.86 10.44 7.33
CA ASP A 113 -18.00 11.37 8.45
C ASP A 113 -17.04 11.05 9.60
N LEU A 114 -16.91 9.77 9.98
CA LEU A 114 -15.97 9.29 11.01
C LEU A 114 -14.53 9.66 10.63
N CYS A 115 -14.13 9.46 9.37
CA CYS A 115 -12.80 9.84 8.87
C CYS A 115 -12.59 11.37 8.97
N ARG A 116 -13.55 12.18 8.48
CA ARG A 116 -13.47 13.66 8.54
C ARG A 116 -13.41 14.18 9.99
N LYS A 117 -14.16 13.58 10.91
CA LYS A 117 -14.14 13.93 12.34
C LYS A 117 -12.85 13.47 13.02
N THR A 118 -12.27 12.36 12.57
CA THR A 118 -10.97 11.86 13.07
C THR A 118 -9.83 12.81 12.69
N ILE A 119 -9.78 13.33 11.47
CA ILE A 119 -8.78 14.35 11.07
C ILE A 119 -8.89 15.59 11.99
N ARG A 120 -10.10 16.07 12.26
CA ARG A 120 -10.30 17.17 13.22
C ARG A 120 -9.88 16.82 14.65
N TYR A 121 -9.97 15.55 15.04
CA TYR A 121 -9.48 15.07 16.32
C TYR A 121 -7.94 15.12 16.36
N VAL A 122 -7.26 14.67 15.30
CA VAL A 122 -5.80 14.81 15.12
C VAL A 122 -5.36 16.26 15.28
N ASP A 123 -6.00 17.19 14.57
CA ASP A 123 -5.66 18.62 14.63
C ASP A 123 -5.73 19.18 16.06
N ASN A 124 -6.81 18.86 16.77
CA ASN A 124 -6.98 19.35 18.15
C ASN A 124 -6.06 18.63 19.14
N THR A 125 -5.64 17.39 18.88
CA THR A 125 -4.59 16.71 19.66
C THR A 125 -3.23 17.36 19.43
N ALA A 126 -2.85 17.64 18.18
CA ALA A 126 -1.62 18.34 17.84
C ALA A 126 -1.53 19.72 18.51
N LEU A 127 -2.63 20.51 18.45
CA LEU A 127 -2.75 21.79 19.14
C LEU A 127 -2.69 21.66 20.67
N LEU A 128 -3.25 20.59 21.25
CA LEU A 128 -3.16 20.34 22.70
C LEU A 128 -1.70 20.11 23.11
N LEU A 129 -0.97 19.25 22.38
CA LEU A 129 0.44 18.95 22.64
C LEU A 129 1.34 20.19 22.52
N ARG A 130 1.07 21.06 21.54
CA ARG A 130 1.72 22.38 21.42
C ARG A 130 1.40 23.29 22.60
N SER A 131 0.13 23.36 23.03
CA SER A 131 -0.27 24.15 24.20
C SER A 131 0.36 23.65 25.53
N GLN A 132 0.77 22.38 25.57
CA GLN A 132 1.47 21.74 26.69
C GLN A 132 3.00 21.82 26.58
N GLN A 133 3.54 22.49 25.55
CA GLN A 133 4.98 22.60 25.27
C GLN A 133 5.67 21.24 25.02
N ILE A 134 4.91 20.22 24.61
CA ILE A 134 5.44 18.92 24.15
C ILE A 134 5.91 19.04 22.70
N ILE A 135 5.17 19.80 21.89
CA ILE A 135 5.58 20.23 20.55
C ILE A 135 6.08 21.67 20.66
N ASP A 136 7.35 21.90 20.32
CA ASP A 136 8.06 23.17 20.49
C ASP A 136 8.40 23.90 19.17
N SER A 137 8.24 23.24 18.01
CA SER A 137 8.44 23.84 16.68
C SER A 137 7.20 23.70 15.77
N ASP A 138 7.11 24.54 14.75
CA ASP A 138 6.08 24.44 13.69
C ASP A 138 6.28 23.18 12.84
N GLU A 139 7.53 22.79 12.61
CA GLU A 139 7.92 21.59 11.86
C GLU A 139 7.44 20.32 12.57
N LEU A 140 7.73 20.17 13.87
CA LEU A 140 7.25 19.05 14.68
C LEU A 140 5.72 19.01 14.80
N LEU A 141 5.04 20.17 14.75
CA LEU A 141 3.58 20.22 14.71
C LEU A 141 3.03 19.62 13.41
N LEU A 142 3.58 20.02 12.26
CA LEU A 142 3.16 19.53 10.95
C LEU A 142 3.50 18.04 10.80
N THR A 143 4.72 17.62 11.16
CA THR A 143 5.12 16.21 11.16
C THR A 143 4.17 15.38 12.02
N TYR A 144 3.89 15.79 13.27
CA TYR A 144 2.94 15.06 14.11
C TYR A 144 1.53 14.99 13.50
N GLN A 145 1.04 16.07 12.89
CA GLN A 145 -0.28 16.11 12.24
C GLN A 145 -0.36 15.10 11.09
N GLU A 146 0.64 15.10 10.21
CA GLU A 146 0.71 14.22 9.04
C GLU A 146 0.77 12.75 9.47
N GLU A 147 1.67 12.43 10.39
CA GLU A 147 1.91 11.10 10.93
C GLU A 147 0.70 10.51 11.67
N ALA A 148 0.06 11.30 12.54
CA ALA A 148 -1.15 10.90 13.24
C ALA A 148 -2.37 10.82 12.30
N THR A 149 -2.36 11.55 11.17
CA THR A 149 -3.37 11.42 10.12
C THR A 149 -3.17 10.12 9.35
N ASP A 150 -1.96 9.80 8.90
CA ASP A 150 -1.65 8.58 8.15
C ASP A 150 -1.94 7.31 8.98
N PHE A 151 -1.63 7.33 10.28
CA PHE A 151 -2.04 6.28 11.23
C PHE A 151 -3.57 6.00 11.20
N CYS A 152 -4.37 7.06 11.11
CA CYS A 152 -5.84 6.98 11.08
C CYS A 152 -6.39 6.68 9.68
N LEU A 153 -5.72 7.16 8.64
CA LEU A 153 -6.22 7.22 7.28
C LEU A 153 -5.02 7.19 6.33
N PRO A 154 -4.41 6.00 6.14
CA PRO A 154 -3.14 5.88 5.42
C PRO A 154 -3.32 6.20 3.94
N GLN A 155 -2.22 6.53 3.27
CA GLN A 155 -2.24 6.70 1.82
C GLN A 155 -2.74 5.45 1.08
N PRO A 156 -3.40 5.62 -0.08
CA PRO A 156 -3.75 4.49 -0.92
C PRO A 156 -2.48 3.79 -1.43
N VAL A 157 -2.52 2.46 -1.56
CA VAL A 157 -1.37 1.72 -2.10
C VAL A 157 -1.24 2.01 -3.60
N ASP A 158 -0.07 2.50 -4.02
CA ASP A 158 0.22 2.64 -5.45
C ASP A 158 0.54 1.27 -6.06
N ALA A 159 -0.39 0.77 -6.86
CA ALA A 159 -0.27 -0.48 -7.58
C ALA A 159 0.99 -0.57 -8.45
N ALA A 160 1.47 0.56 -9.00
CA ALA A 160 2.67 0.59 -9.83
C ALA A 160 3.96 0.30 -9.03
N LEU A 161 3.92 0.47 -7.70
CA LEU A 161 5.08 0.30 -6.82
C LEU A 161 5.17 -1.08 -6.17
N LEU A 162 4.19 -1.98 -6.35
CA LEU A 162 4.15 -3.29 -5.67
C LEU A 162 5.45 -4.12 -5.83
N GLU A 163 6.02 -4.17 -7.03
CA GLU A 163 7.30 -4.86 -7.29
C GLU A 163 8.49 -4.17 -6.60
N GLN A 164 8.45 -2.84 -6.53
CA GLN A 164 9.49 -2.03 -5.90
C GLN A 164 9.45 -2.21 -4.37
N THR A 165 8.25 -2.18 -3.78
CA THR A 165 7.99 -2.47 -2.37
C THR A 165 8.37 -3.91 -2.01
N TYR A 166 8.01 -4.89 -2.83
CA TYR A 166 8.45 -6.29 -2.67
C TYR A 166 9.98 -6.42 -2.64
N THR A 167 10.67 -5.76 -3.58
CA THR A 167 12.13 -5.76 -3.67
C THR A 167 12.77 -5.15 -2.43
N ALA A 168 12.29 -3.99 -1.99
CA ALA A 168 12.77 -3.32 -0.77
C ALA A 168 12.51 -4.15 0.49
N LEU A 169 11.31 -4.71 0.64
CA LEU A 169 10.93 -5.60 1.73
C LEU A 169 11.84 -6.84 1.79
N ARG A 170 12.18 -7.43 0.64
CA ARG A 170 13.10 -8.57 0.55
C ARG A 170 14.48 -8.23 1.10
N TYR A 171 15.04 -7.07 0.77
CA TYR A 171 16.32 -6.62 1.34
C TYR A 171 16.23 -6.32 2.84
N ARG A 172 15.14 -5.71 3.32
CA ARG A 172 14.92 -5.47 4.76
C ARG A 172 14.85 -6.76 5.57
N LEU A 173 14.21 -7.80 5.03
CA LEU A 173 14.06 -9.10 5.71
C LEU A 173 15.22 -10.08 5.45
N GLN A 174 16.09 -9.81 4.48
CA GLN A 174 17.23 -10.69 4.13
C GLN A 174 18.11 -11.09 5.33
N PRO A 175 18.43 -10.21 6.31
CA PRO A 175 19.21 -10.58 7.50
C PRO A 175 18.52 -11.63 8.39
N PHE A 176 17.20 -11.74 8.33
CA PHE A 176 16.38 -12.62 9.17
C PHE A 176 16.05 -13.96 8.49
N ASN A 177 16.59 -14.22 7.29
CA ASN A 177 16.35 -15.42 6.48
C ASN A 177 16.44 -16.75 7.26
N ALA A 178 17.41 -16.87 8.18
CA ALA A 178 17.57 -18.06 9.00
C ALA A 178 16.39 -18.25 9.97
N LEU A 179 16.06 -17.24 10.77
CA LEU A 179 14.97 -17.28 11.75
C LEU A 179 13.61 -17.51 11.08
N VAL A 180 13.35 -16.84 9.95
CA VAL A 180 12.14 -17.04 9.14
C VAL A 180 12.09 -18.48 8.61
N GLY A 181 13.22 -19.02 8.16
CA GLY A 181 13.31 -20.39 7.63
C GLY A 181 13.19 -21.51 8.67
N GLU A 182 13.36 -21.22 9.97
CA GLU A 182 13.09 -22.16 11.06
C GLU A 182 11.59 -22.27 11.38
N VAL A 183 10.84 -21.16 11.23
CA VAL A 183 9.42 -21.07 11.59
C VAL A 183 8.49 -21.43 10.42
N PHE A 184 8.81 -20.94 9.22
CA PHE A 184 7.95 -20.98 8.04
C PHE A 184 8.43 -22.00 6.99
N PRO A 185 7.65 -23.06 6.70
CA PRO A 185 7.93 -23.99 5.60
C PRO A 185 8.20 -23.33 4.24
N ALA A 186 7.49 -22.24 3.91
CA ALA A 186 7.68 -21.51 2.66
C ALA A 186 9.03 -20.75 2.59
N LYS A 187 9.66 -20.46 3.74
CA LYS A 187 10.82 -19.57 3.90
C LYS A 187 10.55 -18.15 3.39
N LEU A 188 11.50 -17.23 3.58
CA LEU A 188 11.30 -15.81 3.24
C LEU A 188 10.88 -15.58 1.78
N ASP A 189 11.62 -16.13 0.81
CA ASP A 189 11.31 -15.95 -0.62
C ASP A 189 9.92 -16.51 -1.00
N GLY A 190 9.49 -17.62 -0.38
CA GLY A 190 8.17 -18.22 -0.61
C GLY A 190 7.02 -17.44 0.03
N LEU A 191 7.24 -16.88 1.23
CA LEU A 191 6.31 -15.95 1.86
C LEU A 191 6.14 -14.68 1.03
N LEU A 192 7.25 -14.00 0.71
CA LEU A 192 7.19 -12.70 0.05
C LEU A 192 6.64 -12.79 -1.38
N SER A 193 6.99 -13.84 -2.14
CA SER A 193 6.40 -14.05 -3.47
C SER A 193 4.90 -14.34 -3.38
N SER A 194 4.46 -15.10 -2.38
CA SER A 194 3.03 -15.33 -2.13
C SER A 194 2.30 -14.04 -1.72
N PHE A 195 2.92 -13.17 -0.92
CA PHE A 195 2.35 -11.87 -0.55
C PHE A 195 2.22 -10.95 -1.76
N LEU A 196 3.20 -10.92 -2.65
CA LEU A 196 3.13 -10.18 -3.91
C LEU A 196 2.00 -10.71 -4.81
N THR A 197 1.81 -12.02 -4.91
CA THR A 197 0.68 -12.62 -5.63
C THR A 197 -0.67 -12.17 -5.04
N LEU A 198 -0.81 -12.19 -3.70
CA LEU A 198 -2.03 -11.73 -3.03
C LEU A 198 -2.28 -10.22 -3.25
N ALA A 199 -1.24 -9.38 -3.18
CA ALA A 199 -1.34 -7.95 -3.40
C ALA A 199 -1.78 -7.62 -4.84
N LYS A 200 -1.16 -8.25 -5.85
CA LYS A 200 -1.58 -8.11 -7.26
C LYS A 200 -3.03 -8.55 -7.47
N ARG A 201 -3.43 -9.69 -6.91
CA ARG A 201 -4.81 -10.18 -7.01
C ARG A 201 -5.82 -9.25 -6.33
N ALA A 202 -5.41 -8.51 -5.30
CA ALA A 202 -6.27 -7.54 -4.62
C ALA A 202 -6.49 -6.25 -5.43
N VAL A 203 -5.49 -5.84 -6.23
CA VAL A 203 -5.58 -4.73 -7.19
C VAL A 203 -6.37 -5.15 -8.43
N GLU A 204 -5.95 -6.23 -9.09
CA GLU A 204 -6.38 -6.60 -10.45
C GLU A 204 -7.54 -7.60 -10.49
N GLY A 205 -7.74 -8.39 -9.43
CA GLY A 205 -8.61 -9.58 -9.48
C GLY A 205 -10.10 -9.31 -9.73
N ILE A 206 -10.59 -8.10 -9.39
CA ILE A 206 -11.96 -7.67 -9.73
C ILE A 206 -12.07 -7.29 -11.21
N ASP A 207 -11.03 -6.68 -11.79
CA ASP A 207 -10.99 -6.37 -13.22
C ASP A 207 -10.86 -7.66 -14.05
N GLN A 208 -9.94 -8.56 -13.67
CA GLN A 208 -9.78 -9.87 -14.29
C GLN A 208 -11.08 -10.70 -14.21
N LEU A 209 -11.82 -10.65 -13.10
CA LEU A 209 -13.13 -11.29 -12.99
C LEU A 209 -14.16 -10.69 -13.98
N ARG A 210 -14.15 -9.36 -14.17
CA ARG A 210 -15.03 -8.68 -15.12
C ARG A 210 -14.67 -9.04 -16.57
N GLU A 211 -13.38 -9.08 -16.88
CA GLU A 211 -12.86 -9.51 -18.19
C GLU A 211 -13.23 -10.97 -18.49
N ASP A 212 -12.95 -11.89 -17.56
CA ASP A 212 -13.34 -13.30 -17.66
C ASP A 212 -14.86 -13.48 -17.89
N SER A 213 -15.67 -12.71 -17.16
CA SER A 213 -17.14 -12.75 -17.27
C SER A 213 -17.61 -12.21 -18.62
N ALA A 214 -16.99 -11.14 -19.13
CA ALA A 214 -17.28 -10.60 -20.45
C ALA A 214 -16.87 -11.56 -21.57
N THR A 215 -15.69 -12.17 -21.48
CA THR A 215 -15.20 -13.18 -22.42
C THR A 215 -16.09 -14.44 -22.40
N PHE A 216 -16.53 -14.89 -21.22
CA PHE A 216 -17.47 -16.00 -21.09
C PHE A 216 -18.82 -15.67 -21.75
N LYS A 217 -19.36 -14.47 -21.51
CA LYS A 217 -20.61 -13.99 -22.14
C LYS A 217 -20.50 -13.95 -23.67
N GLN A 218 -19.40 -13.41 -24.21
CA GLN A 218 -19.14 -13.36 -25.65
C GLN A 218 -19.00 -14.76 -26.27
N ALA A 219 -18.22 -15.65 -25.65
CA ALA A 219 -18.04 -17.03 -26.11
C ALA A 219 -19.37 -17.81 -26.10
N SER A 220 -20.19 -17.60 -25.07
CA SER A 220 -21.53 -18.19 -24.93
C SER A 220 -22.48 -17.69 -26.01
N MET A 221 -22.51 -16.37 -26.27
CA MET A 221 -23.30 -15.77 -27.34
C MET A 221 -22.92 -16.34 -28.72
N LEU A 222 -21.63 -16.50 -29.01
CA LEU A 222 -21.16 -17.09 -30.26
C LEU A 222 -21.66 -18.53 -30.43
N GLN A 223 -21.59 -19.37 -29.39
CA GLN A 223 -22.13 -20.74 -29.44
C GLN A 223 -23.66 -20.73 -29.63
N LEU A 224 -24.37 -19.83 -28.94
CA LEU A 224 -25.81 -19.66 -29.07
C LEU A 224 -26.23 -19.30 -30.51
N GLU A 225 -25.50 -18.37 -31.15
CA GLU A 225 -25.70 -18.00 -32.55
C GLU A 225 -25.36 -19.14 -33.51
N MET A 226 -24.29 -19.90 -33.25
CA MET A 226 -23.95 -21.09 -34.03
C MET A 226 -25.07 -22.14 -33.98
N LEU A 227 -25.68 -22.39 -32.81
CA LEU A 227 -26.81 -23.32 -32.67
C LEU A 227 -28.06 -22.79 -33.41
N LYS A 228 -28.39 -21.50 -33.26
CA LYS A 228 -29.47 -20.85 -34.03
C LYS A 228 -29.25 -20.96 -35.53
N SER A 229 -28.02 -20.76 -36.03
CA SER A 229 -27.68 -20.87 -37.45
C SER A 229 -27.85 -22.29 -38.02
N ARG A 230 -27.78 -23.31 -37.16
CA ARG A 230 -28.01 -24.72 -37.51
C ARG A 230 -29.49 -25.12 -37.47
N GLY A 231 -30.37 -24.22 -37.06
CA GLY A 231 -31.81 -24.48 -36.89
C GLY A 231 -32.14 -25.31 -35.66
N GLU A 232 -31.27 -25.33 -34.65
CA GLU A 232 -31.57 -25.95 -33.36
C GLU A 232 -32.55 -25.08 -32.56
N ASN A 233 -33.36 -25.71 -31.69
CA ASN A 233 -34.23 -24.98 -30.77
C ASN A 233 -33.38 -24.36 -29.65
N VAL A 234 -33.66 -23.10 -29.32
CA VAL A 234 -32.93 -22.29 -28.32
C VAL A 234 -33.93 -21.50 -27.46
N ASP A 235 -35.11 -22.07 -27.21
CA ASP A 235 -36.17 -21.43 -26.42
C ASP A 235 -35.91 -21.59 -24.92
N ASP A 236 -35.35 -22.74 -24.50
CA ASP A 236 -34.85 -23.00 -23.16
C ASP A 236 -33.36 -22.62 -23.08
N LEU A 237 -33.09 -21.38 -22.65
CA LEU A 237 -31.74 -20.84 -22.58
C LEU A 237 -30.88 -21.57 -21.54
N ASP A 238 -31.44 -21.99 -20.41
CA ASP A 238 -30.70 -22.62 -19.32
C ASP A 238 -30.23 -24.03 -19.72
N ALA A 239 -31.13 -24.86 -20.25
CA ALA A 239 -30.77 -26.20 -20.74
C ALA A 239 -29.80 -26.14 -21.93
N VAL A 240 -29.88 -25.10 -22.77
CA VAL A 240 -28.91 -24.89 -23.85
C VAL A 240 -27.56 -24.41 -23.32
N MET A 241 -27.53 -23.53 -22.32
CA MET A 241 -26.29 -23.08 -21.69
C MET A 241 -25.57 -24.22 -20.96
N ASP A 242 -26.28 -25.05 -20.19
CA ASP A 242 -25.74 -26.27 -19.58
C ASP A 242 -25.14 -27.22 -20.63
N ARG A 243 -25.83 -27.38 -21.77
CA ARG A 243 -25.32 -28.17 -22.90
C ARG A 243 -24.05 -27.56 -23.49
N ILE A 244 -24.00 -26.25 -23.74
CA ILE A 244 -22.82 -25.54 -24.25
C ILE A 244 -21.64 -25.71 -23.28
N ILE A 245 -21.84 -25.44 -21.98
CA ILE A 245 -20.80 -25.56 -20.95
C ILE A 245 -20.22 -26.98 -20.94
N LYS A 246 -21.09 -28.01 -21.05
CA LYS A 246 -20.67 -29.41 -21.07
C LYS A 246 -19.97 -29.83 -22.36
N GLU A 247 -20.45 -29.38 -23.52
CA GLU A 247 -19.86 -29.71 -24.83
C GLU A 247 -18.51 -29.02 -25.05
N GLN A 248 -18.36 -27.78 -24.58
CA GLN A 248 -17.13 -26.99 -24.69
C GLN A 248 -16.14 -27.23 -23.53
N GLY A 249 -16.53 -27.97 -22.49
CA GLY A 249 -15.70 -28.24 -21.31
C GLY A 249 -15.49 -27.02 -20.40
N TRP A 250 -16.38 -26.04 -20.42
CA TRP A 250 -16.25 -24.77 -19.69
C TRP A 250 -16.62 -24.85 -18.19
N ALA A 251 -16.87 -26.04 -17.65
CA ALA A 251 -17.30 -26.23 -16.26
C ALA A 251 -16.37 -25.55 -15.23
N SER A 252 -15.05 -25.72 -15.36
CA SER A 252 -14.09 -25.08 -14.45
C SER A 252 -13.96 -23.56 -14.65
N TRP A 253 -14.34 -23.04 -15.83
CA TRP A 253 -14.32 -21.61 -16.12
C TRP A 253 -15.50 -20.91 -15.43
N ILE A 254 -16.72 -21.46 -15.57
CA ILE A 254 -17.90 -20.92 -14.88
C ILE A 254 -17.81 -21.11 -13.35
N GLU A 255 -17.30 -22.25 -12.87
CA GLU A 255 -17.01 -22.47 -11.44
C GLU A 255 -16.04 -21.40 -10.90
N SER A 256 -14.94 -21.14 -11.60
CA SER A 256 -13.98 -20.08 -11.22
C SER A 256 -14.59 -18.68 -11.20
N ILE A 257 -15.52 -18.36 -12.12
CA ILE A 257 -16.24 -17.08 -12.11
C ILE A 257 -17.18 -16.99 -10.89
N VAL A 258 -18.01 -18.00 -10.65
CA VAL A 258 -18.98 -18.05 -9.54
C VAL A 258 -18.28 -18.02 -8.18
N GLU A 259 -17.20 -18.78 -7.99
CA GLU A 259 -16.43 -18.77 -6.73
C GLU A 259 -15.82 -17.39 -6.41
N ARG A 260 -15.43 -16.62 -7.44
CA ARG A 260 -14.85 -15.27 -7.30
C ARG A 260 -15.91 -14.18 -7.14
N ARG A 261 -17.04 -14.28 -7.84
CA ARG A 261 -18.15 -13.30 -7.82
C ARG A 261 -19.02 -13.45 -6.58
N ASP A 262 -19.55 -14.66 -6.38
CA ASP A 262 -20.57 -14.95 -5.37
C ASP A 262 -19.93 -15.47 -4.08
N GLY A 263 -18.87 -16.28 -4.24
CA GLY A 263 -18.04 -16.77 -3.14
C GLY A 263 -16.99 -15.76 -2.66
N PHE A 264 -15.91 -16.28 -2.07
CA PHE A 264 -14.82 -15.50 -1.48
C PHE A 264 -13.44 -15.84 -2.07
N ALA A 265 -13.37 -16.51 -3.23
CA ALA A 265 -12.10 -17.03 -3.77
C ALA A 265 -11.08 -15.95 -4.14
N LEU A 266 -11.51 -14.72 -4.44
CA LEU A 266 -10.58 -13.58 -4.63
C LEU A 266 -9.74 -13.29 -3.36
N PHE A 267 -10.25 -13.65 -2.19
CA PHE A 267 -9.62 -13.38 -0.90
C PHE A 267 -8.93 -14.60 -0.28
N ASP A 268 -9.09 -15.80 -0.87
CA ASP A 268 -8.54 -17.05 -0.32
C ASP A 268 -7.00 -17.05 -0.39
N VAL A 269 -6.34 -17.14 0.77
CA VAL A 269 -4.89 -17.04 0.94
C VAL A 269 -4.15 -18.23 0.34
N LEU A 270 -4.73 -19.42 0.36
CA LEU A 270 -4.09 -20.64 -0.13
C LEU A 270 -4.36 -20.86 -1.62
N LYS A 271 -5.46 -20.29 -2.16
CA LYS A 271 -5.71 -20.26 -3.59
C LYS A 271 -4.62 -19.46 -4.32
N ASP A 272 -4.00 -20.09 -5.31
CA ASP A 272 -2.96 -19.54 -6.20
C ASP A 272 -1.63 -19.10 -5.53
N THR A 273 -1.41 -19.39 -4.24
CA THR A 273 -0.14 -19.10 -3.56
C THR A 273 0.70 -20.36 -3.31
N LYS A 274 1.92 -20.19 -2.78
CA LYS A 274 2.81 -21.29 -2.38
C LYS A 274 2.88 -21.48 -0.86
N LEU A 275 1.95 -20.85 -0.13
CA LEU A 275 1.87 -20.97 1.33
C LEU A 275 1.33 -22.36 1.71
N SER A 276 1.90 -22.98 2.74
CA SER A 276 1.27 -24.12 3.39
C SER A 276 0.21 -23.66 4.39
N GLU A 277 -0.67 -24.58 4.81
CA GLU A 277 -1.61 -24.33 5.92
C GLU A 277 -0.87 -23.86 7.20
N ARG A 278 0.37 -24.31 7.44
CA ARG A 278 1.18 -23.84 8.58
C ARG A 278 1.62 -22.39 8.39
N ASP A 279 2.08 -22.00 7.21
CA ASP A 279 2.47 -20.61 6.93
C ASP A 279 1.27 -19.67 7.11
N ALA A 280 0.12 -20.03 6.53
CA ALA A 280 -1.11 -19.26 6.67
C ALA A 280 -1.61 -19.23 8.13
N TYR A 281 -1.51 -20.34 8.87
CA TYR A 281 -1.90 -20.39 10.29
C TYR A 281 -1.08 -19.44 11.17
N LEU A 282 0.24 -19.43 11.03
CA LEU A 282 1.16 -18.57 11.80
C LEU A 282 0.89 -17.08 11.59
N LEU A 283 0.36 -16.71 10.42
CA LEU A 283 0.00 -15.35 10.02
C LEU A 283 -1.49 -15.03 10.21
N SER A 284 -2.27 -15.95 10.81
CA SER A 284 -3.72 -15.82 10.94
C SER A 284 -4.21 -15.46 12.33
N ILE A 285 -5.31 -14.71 12.38
CA ILE A 285 -6.16 -14.55 13.55
C ILE A 285 -7.51 -15.24 13.30
N ASN A 286 -8.02 -15.94 14.30
CA ASN A 286 -9.32 -16.63 14.20
C ASN A 286 -10.49 -15.61 14.20
N PHE A 287 -11.48 -15.84 13.34
CA PHE A 287 -12.76 -15.13 13.39
C PHE A 287 -13.45 -15.29 14.75
N ALA A 288 -14.06 -14.21 15.26
CA ALA A 288 -14.79 -14.16 16.54
C ALA A 288 -14.00 -14.75 17.74
N SER A 289 -12.69 -14.53 17.79
CA SER A 289 -11.78 -15.06 18.83
C SER A 289 -11.48 -14.08 19.97
N LYS A 290 -11.95 -12.83 19.90
CA LYS A 290 -11.73 -11.78 20.91
C LYS A 290 -13.05 -11.18 21.42
N PRO A 291 -13.11 -10.66 22.67
CA PRO A 291 -14.30 -10.02 23.21
C PRO A 291 -14.69 -8.76 22.43
N THR A 292 -15.96 -8.60 22.05
CA THR A 292 -16.42 -7.45 21.24
C THR A 292 -16.15 -6.09 21.91
N GLU A 293 -16.04 -6.05 23.23
CA GLU A 293 -15.70 -4.88 24.03
C GLU A 293 -14.27 -4.36 23.79
N GLU A 294 -13.37 -5.20 23.27
CA GLU A 294 -11.97 -4.88 22.99
C GLU A 294 -11.72 -4.44 21.53
N ALA A 295 -12.77 -4.34 20.70
CA ALA A 295 -12.61 -4.05 19.28
C ALA A 295 -12.16 -2.59 19.02
N PRO A 296 -11.26 -2.35 18.04
CA PRO A 296 -10.75 -1.02 17.72
C PRO A 296 -11.78 -0.23 16.88
N PHE A 297 -12.87 0.22 17.53
CA PHE A 297 -13.97 0.88 16.84
C PHE A 297 -13.65 2.32 16.40
N LEU A 298 -12.78 3.04 17.11
CA LEU A 298 -12.25 4.32 16.63
C LEU A 298 -11.00 4.10 15.80
N LEU A 299 -10.80 4.95 14.78
CA LEU A 299 -9.59 4.92 13.93
C LEU A 299 -8.31 5.24 14.72
N THR A 300 -8.44 5.83 15.92
CA THR A 300 -7.38 6.13 16.88
C THR A 300 -7.05 4.98 17.84
N ASP A 301 -7.89 3.94 17.96
CA ASP A 301 -7.77 2.92 19.02
C ASP A 301 -6.65 1.90 18.78
N GLY A 302 -6.21 1.73 17.54
CA GLY A 302 -5.16 0.79 17.17
C GLY A 302 -4.63 1.06 15.75
N SER A 303 -3.37 0.74 15.51
CA SER A 303 -2.81 0.81 14.16
C SER A 303 -3.48 -0.22 13.26
N LEU A 304 -3.54 0.06 11.95
CA LEU A 304 -3.95 -0.92 10.93
C LEU A 304 -3.00 -2.10 10.78
N GLN A 305 -1.88 -2.07 11.49
CA GLN A 305 -0.89 -3.13 11.57
C GLN A 305 -1.42 -4.26 12.45
N THR A 306 -2.51 -4.87 12.01
CA THR A 306 -2.83 -6.24 12.36
C THR A 306 -1.67 -7.12 11.90
N THR A 307 -0.79 -7.47 12.83
CA THR A 307 0.36 -8.36 12.64
C THR A 307 -0.04 -9.83 12.35
N SER A 308 -1.31 -10.03 12.04
CA SER A 308 -1.94 -11.26 11.57
C SER A 308 -2.79 -10.87 10.35
N PRO A 309 -2.18 -10.77 9.15
CA PRO A 309 -2.86 -10.23 7.96
C PRO A 309 -3.96 -11.15 7.42
N PHE A 310 -4.02 -12.40 7.90
CA PHE A 310 -5.01 -13.38 7.47
C PHE A 310 -6.09 -13.60 8.53
N LEU A 311 -7.34 -13.73 8.09
CA LEU A 311 -8.43 -14.24 8.92
C LEU A 311 -8.57 -15.74 8.69
N ARG A 312 -8.56 -16.53 9.75
CA ARG A 312 -8.98 -17.93 9.69
C ARG A 312 -10.46 -18.07 10.02
N PHE A 313 -11.21 -18.73 9.13
CA PHE A 313 -12.61 -19.11 9.33
C PHE A 313 -12.82 -20.59 8.98
N GLY A 314 -12.99 -21.42 10.01
CA GLY A 314 -13.02 -22.88 9.85
C GLY A 314 -11.67 -23.42 9.36
N ALA A 315 -11.68 -24.01 8.16
CA ALA A 315 -10.48 -24.51 7.48
C ALA A 315 -9.89 -23.54 6.45
N LEU A 316 -10.56 -22.41 6.19
CA LEU A 316 -10.16 -21.44 5.15
C LEU A 316 -9.47 -20.22 5.76
N TYR A 317 -8.65 -19.57 4.92
CA TYR A 317 -7.82 -18.44 5.26
C TYR A 317 -8.08 -17.30 4.27
N TYR A 318 -8.39 -16.11 4.76
CA TYR A 318 -8.77 -14.97 3.92
C TYR A 318 -7.91 -13.73 4.16
N CYS A 319 -7.58 -13.00 3.10
CA CYS A 319 -6.93 -11.70 3.17
C CYS A 319 -7.74 -10.68 2.35
N TYR A 320 -8.50 -9.81 3.03
CA TYR A 320 -9.35 -8.79 2.39
C TYR A 320 -8.61 -7.49 2.10
N ASP A 321 -7.60 -7.16 2.91
CA ASP A 321 -6.75 -5.97 2.81
C ASP A 321 -5.35 -6.36 2.31
N ALA A 322 -5.33 -7.10 1.20
CA ALA A 322 -4.12 -7.70 0.65
C ALA A 322 -3.25 -6.71 -0.15
N GLU A 323 -3.76 -5.55 -0.54
CA GLU A 323 -2.96 -4.50 -1.21
C GLU A 323 -1.89 -3.95 -0.26
N SER A 324 -2.25 -3.67 0.99
CA SER A 324 -1.33 -3.20 2.03
C SER A 324 -0.55 -4.32 2.73
N LEU A 325 -0.58 -5.55 2.18
CA LEU A 325 0.07 -6.72 2.76
C LEU A 325 1.59 -6.59 2.78
N LEU A 326 2.18 -6.02 1.73
CA LEU A 326 3.63 -5.83 1.64
C LEU A 326 4.14 -4.84 2.70
N ASP A 327 3.39 -3.76 2.96
CA ASP A 327 3.75 -2.75 3.97
C ASP A 327 3.70 -3.33 5.39
N LYS A 328 2.71 -4.20 5.65
CA LYS A 328 2.51 -4.89 6.94
C LYS A 328 3.34 -6.16 7.11
N ALA A 329 3.99 -6.64 6.04
CA ALA A 329 4.66 -7.94 6.01
C ALA A 329 5.80 -8.06 7.03
N TYR A 330 6.59 -6.99 7.21
CA TYR A 330 7.72 -6.99 8.15
C TYR A 330 7.25 -7.30 9.57
N GLU A 331 6.31 -6.52 10.12
CA GLU A 331 5.79 -6.71 11.47
C GLU A 331 4.96 -7.99 11.60
N SER A 332 4.29 -8.44 10.54
CA SER A 332 3.54 -9.70 10.53
C SER A 332 4.44 -10.93 10.63
N ILE A 333 5.54 -10.94 9.88
CA ILE A 333 6.56 -12.00 9.92
C ILE A 333 7.33 -11.93 11.23
N LYS A 334 7.75 -10.73 11.67
CA LYS A 334 8.43 -10.50 12.95
C LYS A 334 7.62 -11.07 14.11
N ARG A 335 6.34 -10.67 14.25
CA ARG A 335 5.47 -11.20 15.30
C ARG A 335 5.38 -12.73 15.24
N ALA A 336 5.11 -13.29 14.06
CA ALA A 336 5.00 -14.75 13.92
C ALA A 336 6.29 -15.52 14.29
N VAL A 337 7.48 -14.95 14.03
CA VAL A 337 8.75 -15.55 14.45
C VAL A 337 8.99 -15.38 15.96
N CYS A 338 8.73 -14.20 16.50
CA CYS A 338 8.96 -13.89 17.91
C CYS A 338 7.97 -14.58 18.86
N ASP A 339 6.74 -14.84 18.42
CA ASP A 339 5.70 -15.54 19.20
C ASP A 339 5.99 -17.05 19.36
N GLU A 340 6.69 -17.69 18.41
CA GLU A 340 6.97 -19.14 18.44
C GLU A 340 8.08 -19.51 19.46
N ASP A 341 9.13 -18.68 19.62
CA ASP A 341 10.17 -18.88 20.64
C ASP A 341 10.82 -17.56 21.09
N THR A 342 10.88 -17.36 22.41
CA THR A 342 11.63 -16.30 23.10
C THR A 342 13.10 -16.17 22.68
N ASN A 343 13.77 -17.27 22.29
CA ASN A 343 15.13 -17.26 21.78
C ASN A 343 15.20 -16.68 20.36
N LEU A 344 14.23 -17.01 19.50
CA LEU A 344 14.10 -16.39 18.17
C LEU A 344 13.81 -14.88 18.30
N ALA A 345 12.97 -14.48 19.27
CA ALA A 345 12.73 -13.07 19.57
C ALA A 345 14.02 -12.33 20.00
N GLN A 346 14.83 -12.91 20.89
CA GLN A 346 16.11 -12.32 21.30
C GLN A 346 17.12 -12.21 20.14
N GLN A 347 17.14 -13.20 19.25
CA GLN A 347 17.98 -13.17 18.05
C GLN A 347 17.48 -12.14 17.04
N TRP A 348 16.16 -12.01 16.85
CA TRP A 348 15.56 -10.96 16.02
C TRP A 348 15.96 -9.58 16.52
N ASP A 349 15.72 -9.28 17.80
CA ASP A 349 16.12 -8.02 18.45
C ASP A 349 17.62 -7.71 18.27
N GLY A 350 18.47 -8.73 18.36
CA GLY A 350 19.92 -8.59 18.18
C GLY A 350 20.30 -8.22 16.74
N ILE A 351 19.73 -8.92 15.75
CA ILE A 351 19.93 -8.62 14.32
C ILE A 351 19.37 -7.23 13.99
N GLU A 352 18.15 -6.94 14.43
CA GLU A 352 17.46 -5.67 14.17
C GLU A 352 18.28 -4.47 14.66
N LYS A 353 18.74 -4.50 15.92
CA LYS A 353 19.63 -3.46 16.50
C LYS A 353 20.94 -3.26 15.72
N GLU A 354 21.50 -4.31 15.14
CA GLU A 354 22.76 -4.21 14.38
C GLU A 354 22.54 -3.75 12.92
N LYS A 355 21.47 -4.24 12.29
CA LYS A 355 21.26 -4.15 10.83
C LYS A 355 20.40 -2.98 10.37
N HIS A 356 19.63 -2.35 11.26
CA HIS A 356 18.75 -1.22 10.95
C HIS A 356 19.39 -0.13 10.08
N SER A 357 20.48 0.49 10.55
CA SER A 357 21.24 1.45 9.74
C SER A 357 22.19 0.81 8.74
N LEU A 358 22.49 -0.48 8.87
CA LEU A 358 23.47 -1.15 8.02
C LEU A 358 22.91 -1.47 6.63
N VAL A 359 21.66 -1.94 6.52
CA VAL A 359 21.10 -2.37 5.22
C VAL A 359 21.12 -1.23 4.18
N PRO A 360 20.61 -0.01 4.45
CA PRO A 360 20.71 1.07 3.47
C PRO A 360 22.16 1.47 3.17
N VAL A 361 23.03 1.51 4.19
CA VAL A 361 24.46 1.84 4.00
C VAL A 361 25.18 0.80 3.15
N THR A 362 24.83 -0.49 3.21
CA THR A 362 25.49 -1.52 2.39
C THR A 362 25.32 -1.30 0.88
N PHE A 363 24.21 -0.69 0.44
CA PHE A 363 24.05 -0.27 -0.96
C PHE A 363 25.10 0.79 -1.35
N PHE A 364 25.32 1.79 -0.49
CA PHE A 364 26.39 2.78 -0.71
C PHE A 364 27.78 2.15 -0.64
N THR A 365 28.03 1.20 0.26
CA THR A 365 29.32 0.48 0.32
C THR A 365 29.58 -0.35 -0.95
N ALA A 366 28.56 -1.01 -1.52
CA ALA A 366 28.68 -1.73 -2.78
C ALA A 366 28.85 -0.78 -3.98
N MET A 367 28.09 0.33 -4.00
CA MET A 367 28.15 1.35 -5.03
C MET A 367 29.50 2.09 -5.06
N LEU A 368 29.98 2.50 -3.89
CA LEU A 368 31.13 3.39 -3.67
C LEU A 368 32.38 2.65 -3.19
N GLY A 369 32.56 1.39 -3.58
CA GLY A 369 33.63 0.51 -3.06
C GLY A 369 35.09 0.95 -3.28
N THR A 370 35.32 2.13 -3.87
CA THR A 370 36.62 2.82 -3.94
C THR A 370 36.86 3.82 -2.82
N MET A 371 35.81 4.25 -2.11
CA MET A 371 35.88 5.19 -0.99
C MET A 371 36.09 4.45 0.33
N ASN A 372 36.81 5.06 1.28
CA ASN A 372 36.87 4.58 2.65
C ASN A 372 35.52 4.85 3.33
N TYR A 373 35.08 3.94 4.18
CA TYR A 373 33.79 4.02 4.86
C TYR A 373 33.97 3.96 6.38
N THR A 374 33.35 4.90 7.09
CA THR A 374 33.25 4.90 8.56
C THR A 374 31.78 4.94 8.99
N ARG A 375 31.42 4.06 9.94
CA ARG A 375 30.07 3.94 10.52
C ARG A 375 29.99 4.69 11.85
N ASN A 376 28.82 5.24 12.18
CA ASN A 376 28.53 5.87 13.48
C ASN A 376 29.57 6.94 13.84
N VAL A 377 29.71 7.95 12.98
CA VAL A 377 30.71 9.01 13.14
C VAL A 377 30.20 10.04 14.15
N GLU A 378 30.87 10.13 15.30
CA GLU A 378 30.59 11.15 16.33
C GLU A 378 30.93 12.56 15.81
N VAL A 379 29.98 13.49 15.94
CA VAL A 379 30.10 14.90 15.58
C VAL A 379 29.62 15.79 16.75
N PRO A 380 29.94 17.10 16.80
CA PRO A 380 29.70 17.92 18.00
C PRO A 380 28.25 17.99 18.51
N GLU A 381 27.26 17.73 17.65
CA GLU A 381 25.82 17.80 17.97
C GLU A 381 25.10 16.43 17.86
N GLY A 382 25.82 15.32 17.62
CA GLY A 382 25.20 14.00 17.52
C GLY A 382 26.10 12.97 16.82
N SER A 383 25.48 12.04 16.06
CA SER A 383 26.22 11.07 15.25
C SER A 383 25.64 10.92 13.84
N LEU A 384 26.53 10.67 12.88
CA LEU A 384 26.19 10.34 11.50
C LEU A 384 26.20 8.83 11.32
N ASN A 385 25.23 8.27 10.60
CA ASN A 385 25.18 6.82 10.37
C ASN A 385 26.37 6.33 9.55
N ALA A 386 26.78 7.10 8.54
CA ALA A 386 27.82 6.75 7.60
C ALA A 386 28.52 7.98 7.01
N LEU A 387 29.84 7.92 6.91
CA LEU A 387 30.67 8.83 6.12
C LEU A 387 31.51 8.01 5.13
N PHE A 388 31.47 8.38 3.87
CA PHE A 388 32.34 7.87 2.81
C PHE A 388 33.33 8.96 2.39
N ASP A 389 34.62 8.63 2.26
CA ASP A 389 35.68 9.57 1.91
C ASP A 389 36.80 8.90 1.10
N ASP A 390 37.25 9.53 0.00
CA ASP A 390 38.42 9.13 -0.79
C ASP A 390 39.61 10.11 -0.69
N GLY A 391 39.51 11.13 0.17
CA GLY A 391 40.47 12.21 0.33
C GLY A 391 40.26 13.38 -0.65
N LYS A 392 39.29 13.30 -1.56
CA LYS A 392 38.83 14.39 -2.43
C LYS A 392 37.35 14.72 -2.25
N LYS A 393 36.51 13.68 -2.13
CA LYS A 393 35.05 13.78 -2.06
C LYS A 393 34.57 13.06 -0.81
N GLU A 394 33.72 13.75 -0.06
CA GLU A 394 33.02 13.19 1.10
C GLU A 394 31.53 13.05 0.80
N LEU A 395 30.93 11.95 1.25
CA LEU A 395 29.49 11.73 1.23
C LEU A 395 29.00 11.28 2.60
N ILE A 396 28.09 12.04 3.18
CA ILE A 396 27.32 11.62 4.36
C ILE A 396 26.14 10.79 3.88
N VAL A 397 25.88 9.66 4.54
CA VAL A 397 24.62 8.92 4.37
C VAL A 397 23.96 8.84 5.75
N GLN A 398 22.80 9.47 5.88
CA GLN A 398 22.00 9.55 7.09
C GLN A 398 20.68 8.81 6.89
N ILE A 399 20.27 8.05 7.89
CA ILE A 399 19.02 7.30 7.96
C ILE A 399 18.38 7.75 9.28
N PRO A 400 17.52 8.80 9.28
CA PRO A 400 16.86 9.22 10.50
C PRO A 400 16.07 8.05 11.13
N TYR A 401 15.20 7.46 10.29
CA TYR A 401 14.23 6.40 10.56
C TYR A 401 14.84 5.03 10.92
N MET A 402 15.47 4.93 12.08
CA MET A 402 16.20 3.72 12.49
C MET A 402 15.43 2.69 13.31
N GLU A 403 14.23 2.97 13.83
CA GLU A 403 13.66 2.14 14.92
C GLU A 403 12.32 1.49 14.56
N HIS A 404 12.28 0.25 14.03
CA HIS A 404 10.99 -0.41 13.73
C HIS A 404 10.09 -0.61 14.98
N ALA A 405 10.63 -0.45 16.19
CA ALA A 405 9.84 -0.30 17.40
C ALA A 405 8.75 0.80 17.33
N TYR A 406 8.95 1.90 16.56
CA TYR A 406 7.95 2.96 16.42
C TYR A 406 6.63 2.47 15.81
N ALA A 407 6.65 1.39 15.01
CA ALA A 407 5.46 0.83 14.38
C ALA A 407 4.40 0.41 15.41
N SER A 408 4.84 0.11 16.63
CA SER A 408 3.97 -0.23 17.76
C SER A 408 3.43 0.96 18.57
N ILE A 409 3.98 2.18 18.41
CA ILE A 409 3.59 3.35 19.19
C ILE A 409 2.33 3.98 18.59
N ASN A 410 1.27 4.08 19.39
CA ASN A 410 0.04 4.76 18.99
C ASN A 410 0.15 6.26 19.33
N PRO A 411 0.04 7.19 18.34
CA PRO A 411 0.24 8.62 18.56
C PRO A 411 -0.80 9.27 19.47
N PHE A 412 -1.95 8.62 19.73
CA PHE A 412 -2.99 9.13 20.63
C PHE A 412 -2.89 8.57 22.05
N LYS A 413 -2.42 7.32 22.21
CA LYS A 413 -2.27 6.68 23.53
C LYS A 413 -0.99 7.13 24.23
N ASP A 414 0.11 7.17 23.49
CA ASP A 414 1.45 7.47 23.99
C ASP A 414 2.03 8.72 23.29
N ALA A 415 1.18 9.74 23.09
CA ALA A 415 1.47 10.94 22.31
C ALA A 415 2.80 11.63 22.66
N GLN A 416 3.14 11.71 23.96
CA GLN A 416 4.41 12.30 24.41
C GLN A 416 5.63 11.48 23.97
N ALA A 417 5.54 10.15 23.99
CA ALA A 417 6.60 9.28 23.50
C ALA A 417 6.72 9.37 21.98
N TYR A 418 5.58 9.48 21.27
CA TYR A 418 5.57 9.68 19.82
C TYR A 418 6.19 11.01 19.39
N CYS A 419 5.88 12.13 20.07
CA CYS A 419 6.54 13.42 19.84
C CYS A 419 8.04 13.38 20.15
N ALA A 420 8.45 12.71 21.24
CA ALA A 420 9.86 12.56 21.58
C ALA A 420 10.62 11.78 20.49
N PHE A 421 10.03 10.70 19.97
CA PHE A 421 10.55 9.97 18.81
C PHE A 421 10.71 10.89 17.60
N LEU A 422 9.63 11.53 17.13
CA LEU A 422 9.67 12.42 15.95
C LEU A 422 10.73 13.53 16.09
N LYS A 423 10.91 14.07 17.30
CA LYS A 423 11.94 15.06 17.58
C LYS A 423 13.36 14.51 17.44
N THR A 424 13.63 13.30 17.95
CA THR A 424 14.93 12.64 17.75
C THR A 424 15.23 12.37 16.27
N GLU A 425 14.20 12.11 15.45
CA GLU A 425 14.37 11.95 14.00
C GLU A 425 14.76 13.28 13.32
N GLN A 426 14.05 14.37 13.64
CA GLN A 426 14.40 15.73 13.16
C GLN A 426 15.80 16.16 13.62
N GLU A 427 16.20 15.83 14.85
CA GLU A 427 17.55 16.08 15.38
C GLU A 427 18.61 15.31 14.57
N LYS A 428 18.42 14.01 14.30
CA LYS A 428 19.33 13.21 13.45
C LYS A 428 19.47 13.78 12.04
N GLN A 429 18.38 14.27 11.45
CA GLN A 429 18.40 14.91 10.13
C GLN A 429 19.17 16.22 10.18
N SER A 430 18.86 17.08 11.15
CA SER A 430 19.53 18.38 11.37
C SER A 430 21.04 18.22 11.54
N VAL A 431 21.50 17.24 12.33
CA VAL A 431 22.92 16.96 12.58
C VAL A 431 23.68 16.66 11.27
N ALA A 432 23.06 15.98 10.31
CA ALA A 432 23.68 15.73 9.00
C ALA A 432 23.72 17.00 8.14
N LEU A 433 22.61 17.74 8.08
CA LEU A 433 22.50 18.99 7.30
C LEU A 433 23.49 20.07 7.77
N GLN A 434 23.68 20.21 9.08
CA GLN A 434 24.64 21.14 9.69
C GLN A 434 26.10 20.93 9.25
N GLN A 435 26.46 19.75 8.74
CA GLN A 435 27.83 19.50 8.30
C GLN A 435 28.20 20.29 7.03
N ASN A 436 27.21 20.81 6.29
CA ASN A 436 27.42 21.53 5.01
C ASN A 436 28.27 20.72 4.02
N LYS A 437 28.01 19.41 3.95
CA LYS A 437 28.65 18.44 3.03
C LYS A 437 27.57 17.73 2.22
N ARG A 438 27.97 17.14 1.09
CA ARG A 438 27.08 16.32 0.27
C ARG A 438 26.50 15.19 1.09
N THR A 439 25.17 15.13 1.15
CA THR A 439 24.43 14.29 2.10
C THR A 439 23.32 13.54 1.38
N VAL A 440 23.17 12.25 1.66
CA VAL A 440 21.97 11.49 1.32
C VAL A 440 21.17 11.22 2.59
N ILE A 441 19.90 11.59 2.58
CA ILE A 441 18.92 11.24 3.60
C ILE A 441 18.09 10.08 3.04
N VAL A 442 18.16 8.92 3.68
CA VAL A 442 17.41 7.72 3.28
C VAL A 442 16.17 7.56 4.15
N ASP A 443 14.99 7.72 3.56
CA ASP A 443 13.72 7.45 4.21
C ASP A 443 13.37 5.95 4.14
N THR A 444 13.52 5.23 5.25
CA THR A 444 13.15 3.81 5.37
C THR A 444 11.73 3.57 5.87
N LYS A 445 10.97 4.64 6.12
CA LYS A 445 9.64 4.64 6.73
C LYS A 445 8.53 4.82 5.69
N HIS A 446 8.61 5.84 4.85
CA HIS A 446 7.54 6.20 3.93
C HIS A 446 7.69 5.52 2.56
N PRO A 447 6.64 4.89 2.01
CA PRO A 447 6.66 4.27 0.68
C PRO A 447 6.47 5.32 -0.43
N VAL A 448 7.27 6.39 -0.40
CA VAL A 448 7.16 7.56 -1.28
C VAL A 448 8.28 7.57 -2.31
N LEU A 449 8.03 8.12 -3.51
CA LEU A 449 9.06 8.43 -4.48
C LEU A 449 9.45 9.91 -4.38
N TYR A 450 10.66 10.20 -3.90
CA TYR A 450 11.22 11.55 -3.89
C TYR A 450 11.73 11.94 -5.29
N PRO A 451 11.72 13.24 -5.65
CA PRO A 451 12.46 13.72 -6.81
C PRO A 451 13.93 13.29 -6.75
N LEU A 452 14.46 12.71 -7.83
CA LEU A 452 15.86 12.29 -7.93
C LEU A 452 16.75 13.47 -8.33
N GLU A 453 16.75 14.51 -7.51
CA GLU A 453 17.51 15.74 -7.71
C GLU A 453 18.25 16.14 -6.42
N MET A 454 19.36 16.89 -6.58
CA MET A 454 20.11 17.45 -5.45
C MET A 454 19.53 18.82 -5.08
N ASP A 455 19.05 18.96 -3.84
CA ASP A 455 18.64 20.25 -3.28
C ASP A 455 19.67 20.70 -2.23
N HIS A 456 20.36 21.82 -2.47
CA HIS A 456 21.40 22.36 -1.58
C HIS A 456 22.43 21.31 -1.08
N ASP A 457 22.97 20.49 -2.00
CA ASP A 457 23.87 19.35 -1.72
C ASP A 457 23.26 18.19 -0.91
N VAL A 458 21.93 18.15 -0.77
CA VAL A 458 21.17 17.06 -0.14
C VAL A 458 20.38 16.27 -1.18
N LEU A 459 20.46 14.93 -1.12
CA LEU A 459 19.55 14.02 -1.81
C LEU A 459 18.60 13.39 -0.79
N ASN A 460 17.30 13.58 -0.95
CA ASN A 460 16.29 12.80 -0.24
C ASN A 460 15.88 11.61 -1.12
N ILE A 461 15.90 10.40 -0.58
CA ILE A 461 15.56 9.19 -1.32
C ILE A 461 14.88 8.17 -0.39
N SER A 462 13.80 7.53 -0.83
CA SER A 462 13.23 6.45 -0.03
C SER A 462 14.04 5.17 -0.17
N PHE A 463 13.95 4.29 0.82
CA PHE A 463 14.58 2.98 0.76
C PHE A 463 14.00 2.11 -0.37
N ILE A 464 12.75 2.35 -0.78
CA ILE A 464 12.16 1.74 -1.97
C ILE A 464 12.94 2.17 -3.21
N GLN A 465 13.14 3.47 -3.42
CA GLN A 465 13.93 3.97 -4.55
C GLN A 465 15.37 3.47 -4.50
N LEU A 466 16.05 3.58 -3.35
CA LEU A 466 17.43 3.15 -3.18
C LEU A 466 17.61 1.66 -3.51
N ALA A 467 16.76 0.79 -2.97
CA ALA A 467 16.84 -0.65 -3.19
C ALA A 467 16.64 -1.03 -4.67
N ASN A 468 15.78 -0.31 -5.40
CA ASN A 468 15.52 -0.59 -6.81
C ASN A 468 16.61 -0.02 -7.73
N LEU A 469 17.02 1.24 -7.53
CA LEU A 469 18.11 1.86 -8.29
C LEU A 469 19.44 1.14 -8.08
N ALA A 470 19.78 0.79 -6.84
CA ALA A 470 21.04 0.13 -6.52
C ALA A 470 21.07 -1.38 -6.86
N SER A 471 19.94 -1.96 -7.32
CA SER A 471 19.87 -3.36 -7.78
C SER A 471 20.25 -3.56 -9.25
N ASN A 472 20.48 -2.49 -10.02
CA ASN A 472 20.87 -2.59 -11.43
C ASN A 472 21.97 -1.56 -11.79
N TRP A 473 22.68 -1.81 -12.89
CA TRP A 473 23.84 -0.98 -13.28
C TRP A 473 23.45 0.46 -13.64
N GLU A 474 22.32 0.65 -14.32
CA GLU A 474 21.87 1.97 -14.81
C GLU A 474 21.47 2.89 -13.65
N GLY A 475 20.72 2.37 -12.67
CA GLY A 475 20.36 3.10 -11.46
C GLY A 475 21.56 3.40 -10.56
N VAL A 476 22.55 2.49 -10.50
CA VAL A 476 23.84 2.74 -9.83
C VAL A 476 24.63 3.85 -10.54
N ALA A 477 24.65 3.88 -11.87
CA ALA A 477 25.31 4.94 -12.64
C ALA A 477 24.61 6.29 -12.40
N ALA A 478 23.28 6.34 -12.54
CA ALA A 478 22.48 7.54 -12.31
C ALA A 478 22.66 8.12 -10.89
N LEU A 479 22.70 7.28 -9.86
CA LEU A 479 22.99 7.72 -8.48
C LEU A 479 24.41 8.29 -8.35
N LYS A 480 25.42 7.71 -9.01
CA LYS A 480 26.79 8.24 -8.98
C LYS A 480 26.92 9.57 -9.73
N ASP A 481 26.23 9.71 -10.86
CA ASP A 481 26.20 10.95 -11.64
C ASP A 481 25.53 12.07 -10.82
N LEU A 482 24.36 11.79 -10.25
CA LEU A 482 23.61 12.72 -9.38
C LEU A 482 24.42 13.17 -8.17
N LEU A 483 25.14 12.24 -7.53
CA LEU A 483 26.02 12.53 -6.40
C LEU A 483 27.38 13.13 -6.81
N GLY A 484 27.67 13.30 -8.10
CA GLY A 484 28.95 13.80 -8.62
C GLY A 484 30.15 12.88 -8.34
N LEU A 485 29.90 11.61 -8.07
CA LEU A 485 30.89 10.58 -7.70
C LEU A 485 31.33 9.72 -8.89
N SER A 486 30.77 9.94 -10.09
CA SER A 486 31.22 9.27 -11.31
C SER A 486 32.66 9.63 -11.69
N PRO A 487 33.45 8.68 -12.24
CA PRO A 487 34.88 8.88 -12.48
C PRO A 487 35.22 9.95 -13.54
N PHE A 488 34.22 10.43 -14.29
CA PHE A 488 34.38 11.49 -15.30
C PHE A 488 33.89 12.87 -14.83
N SER A 489 33.32 13.00 -13.62
CA SER A 489 32.77 14.29 -13.16
C SER A 489 33.83 15.38 -12.93
N ASP A 490 35.09 15.00 -12.69
CA ASP A 490 36.22 15.92 -12.54
C ASP A 490 36.70 16.53 -13.89
N VAL A 491 36.15 16.12 -15.04
CA VAL A 491 36.62 16.54 -16.37
C VAL A 491 35.95 17.84 -16.88
N HIS A 492 34.87 18.30 -16.26
CA HIS A 492 34.04 19.41 -16.76
C HIS A 492 33.94 20.66 -15.85
N HIS A 493 34.75 20.74 -14.79
CA HIS A 493 34.75 21.89 -13.86
C HIS A 493 36.09 22.62 -13.75
N ASP A 494 36.67 22.97 -14.91
CA ASP A 494 37.79 23.91 -14.97
C ASP A 494 37.68 24.84 -16.20
N ASP A 495 36.54 25.55 -16.30
CA ASP A 495 36.39 26.67 -17.23
C ASP A 495 35.77 27.90 -16.55
N SER A 496 36.65 28.65 -15.87
CA SER A 496 36.35 29.98 -15.36
C SER A 496 37.38 31.02 -15.85
N SER A 497 37.49 31.21 -17.18
CA SER A 497 38.07 32.44 -17.72
C SER A 497 37.53 32.79 -19.12
N PRO A 498 37.27 34.07 -19.43
CA PRO A 498 36.52 34.43 -20.63
C PRO A 498 37.38 34.56 -21.90
N THR A 499 36.77 34.12 -23.01
CA THR A 499 36.97 34.54 -24.41
C THR A 499 38.37 34.54 -25.03
N LYS A 500 38.58 33.62 -25.99
CA LYS A 500 39.08 33.94 -27.36
C LYS A 500 39.00 32.77 -28.34
N GLU A 501 38.11 32.90 -29.32
CA GLU A 501 38.40 32.53 -30.71
C GLU A 501 39.52 33.46 -31.25
N PRO A 502 40.33 33.08 -32.28
CA PRO A 502 39.85 32.39 -33.48
C PRO A 502 40.79 31.36 -34.16
N THR A 503 40.20 30.68 -35.17
CA THR A 503 40.78 30.19 -36.45
C THR A 503 42.28 29.85 -36.55
N ASP A 504 42.59 28.61 -36.97
CA ASP A 504 42.93 28.38 -38.39
C ASP A 504 42.94 26.87 -38.75
N GLU A 505 42.72 26.61 -40.05
CA GLU A 505 42.71 25.29 -40.68
C GLU A 505 44.12 24.66 -40.73
N LEU A 506 44.23 23.32 -40.72
CA LEU A 506 45.23 22.56 -41.50
C LEU A 506 45.02 21.03 -41.42
N GLU A 507 44.40 20.50 -42.49
CA GLU A 507 44.65 19.23 -43.21
C GLU A 507 45.01 17.91 -42.49
N LEU A 508 44.24 16.87 -42.85
CA LEU A 508 44.49 15.44 -42.62
C LEU A 508 45.69 14.91 -43.45
N PRO A 509 46.15 13.65 -43.21
CA PRO A 509 45.63 12.60 -44.09
C PRO A 509 45.24 11.28 -43.39
N VAL A 510 44.53 10.45 -44.16
CA VAL A 510 43.82 9.22 -43.78
C VAL A 510 44.61 7.97 -44.19
N GLU A 511 44.57 6.93 -43.35
CA GLU A 511 44.54 5.48 -43.73
C GLU A 511 43.54 4.83 -42.75
N ASN A 512 42.30 4.43 -43.10
CA ASN A 512 41.87 3.30 -43.96
C ASN A 512 42.63 2.00 -43.65
N GLU A 513 42.04 0.84 -43.36
CA GLU A 513 40.72 0.24 -43.71
C GLU A 513 40.30 -0.76 -42.57
N LEU A 514 39.20 -1.55 -42.56
CA LEU A 514 38.23 -2.07 -43.54
C LEU A 514 36.94 -2.56 -42.79
N ALA A 515 35.80 -2.71 -43.48
CA ALA A 515 34.58 -3.54 -43.24
C ALA A 515 34.07 -3.82 -41.79
N VAL A 516 32.84 -3.52 -41.36
CA VAL A 516 31.49 -3.44 -42.01
C VAL A 516 30.94 -4.77 -42.55
N GLU A 517 29.97 -5.34 -41.83
CA GLU A 517 28.69 -5.77 -42.41
C GLU A 517 27.57 -5.16 -41.55
N GLU A 518 26.66 -4.43 -42.19
CA GLU A 518 25.39 -3.96 -41.62
C GLU A 518 24.33 -5.05 -41.81
N ASP A 519 23.33 -5.08 -40.93
CA ASP A 519 21.97 -5.40 -41.37
C ASP A 519 21.02 -4.36 -40.78
N LEU A 520 20.36 -3.62 -41.66
CA LEU A 520 19.47 -2.49 -41.36
C LEU A 520 18.02 -2.96 -41.28
N ALA A 521 17.29 -2.48 -40.27
CA ALA A 521 15.83 -2.42 -40.29
C ALA A 521 15.35 -1.21 -39.50
N ALA A 522 15.39 -0.04 -40.13
CA ALA A 522 14.66 1.13 -39.68
C ALA A 522 13.34 1.22 -40.46
N GLU A 523 12.21 1.19 -39.76
CA GLU A 523 10.97 1.79 -40.25
C GLU A 523 10.52 2.81 -39.20
N GLU A 524 10.86 4.07 -39.46
CA GLU A 524 10.18 5.23 -38.90
C GLU A 524 9.34 5.79 -40.04
N ASP A 525 8.02 5.83 -39.90
CA ASP A 525 7.17 6.60 -40.79
C ASP A 525 5.99 7.24 -40.04
N LEU A 526 5.55 8.38 -40.55
CA LEU A 526 4.96 9.46 -39.76
C LEU A 526 3.41 9.54 -39.81
N ALA A 527 2.90 10.33 -38.86
CA ALA A 527 1.71 11.19 -38.97
C ALA A 527 0.30 10.58 -38.81
N ALA A 528 -0.26 10.88 -37.63
CA ALA A 528 -1.50 11.66 -37.43
C ALA A 528 -2.76 11.34 -38.24
N GLU A 529 -3.82 10.95 -37.52
CA GLU A 529 -5.17 11.47 -37.73
C GLU A 529 -5.76 11.97 -36.39
N GLU A 530 -6.50 13.07 -36.43
CA GLU A 530 -7.36 13.54 -35.34
C GLU A 530 -8.68 12.76 -35.37
N GLU A 531 -9.08 12.10 -34.27
CA GLU A 531 -10.49 11.73 -34.05
C GLU A 531 -11.03 12.30 -32.73
N LEU A 532 -11.64 13.48 -32.89
CA LEU A 532 -12.96 13.89 -32.37
C LEU A 532 -13.43 13.38 -30.99
N ALA A 533 -13.71 14.35 -30.12
CA ALA A 533 -14.51 14.14 -28.91
C ALA A 533 -16.01 13.98 -29.20
N ALA A 534 -16.55 12.80 -28.90
CA ALA A 534 -17.96 12.46 -28.57
C ALA A 534 -17.96 10.95 -28.20
N GLU A 535 -18.73 10.40 -27.27
CA GLU A 535 -19.92 10.88 -26.55
C GLU A 535 -19.85 10.57 -25.03
N GLU A 536 -20.42 11.46 -24.22
CA GLU A 536 -20.95 11.09 -22.91
C GLU A 536 -22.21 10.22 -23.11
N GLU A 537 -22.16 8.91 -22.87
CA GLU A 537 -23.25 8.15 -22.22
C GLU A 537 -22.85 6.70 -21.87
N LEU A 538 -23.64 6.05 -21.01
CA LEU A 538 -23.50 4.70 -20.41
C LEU A 538 -22.76 4.60 -19.06
N ALA A 539 -23.10 5.50 -18.14
CA ALA A 539 -22.99 5.26 -16.70
C ALA A 539 -24.34 4.78 -16.10
N ALA A 540 -24.96 3.75 -16.68
CA ALA A 540 -26.27 3.25 -16.26
C ALA A 540 -26.58 1.80 -16.69
N GLU A 541 -25.78 0.81 -16.28
CA GLU A 541 -26.17 -0.60 -16.41
C GLU A 541 -25.42 -1.49 -15.40
N GLU A 542 -25.95 -1.59 -14.18
CA GLU A 542 -25.95 -2.81 -13.33
C GLU A 542 -26.83 -2.60 -12.07
N GLU A 543 -28.10 -2.24 -12.29
CA GLU A 543 -29.17 -2.74 -11.41
C GLU A 543 -29.57 -4.13 -11.93
N LEU A 544 -28.84 -5.17 -11.50
CA LEU A 544 -29.25 -6.57 -11.64
C LEU A 544 -29.43 -7.19 -10.25
N ALA A 545 -30.37 -6.61 -9.52
CA ALA A 545 -30.87 -7.08 -8.23
C ALA A 545 -32.41 -6.97 -8.16
N ALA A 546 -33.08 -7.35 -9.25
CA ALA A 546 -34.54 -7.41 -9.35
C ALA A 546 -34.98 -8.22 -10.59
N GLU A 547 -34.91 -9.55 -10.54
CA GLU A 547 -35.79 -10.47 -11.31
C GLU A 547 -35.59 -11.93 -10.86
N GLU A 548 -36.06 -12.27 -9.66
CA GLU A 548 -36.31 -13.68 -9.27
C GLU A 548 -37.55 -13.79 -8.38
N GLU A 549 -38.67 -13.22 -8.84
CA GLU A 549 -40.00 -13.44 -8.26
C GLU A 549 -41.03 -13.56 -9.39
N LEU A 550 -41.25 -14.78 -9.91
CA LEU A 550 -42.46 -15.23 -10.62
C LEU A 550 -42.32 -16.69 -11.11
N ALA A 551 -42.94 -17.66 -10.40
CA ALA A 551 -43.62 -18.86 -10.96
C ALA A 551 -43.91 -19.93 -9.87
N ALA A 552 -45.03 -19.80 -9.14
CA ALA A 552 -45.61 -20.90 -8.37
C ALA A 552 -47.11 -20.67 -8.03
N GLU A 553 -47.96 -20.51 -9.06
CA GLU A 553 -49.41 -20.69 -8.91
C GLU A 553 -49.93 -21.71 -9.93
N GLU A 554 -51.11 -22.27 -9.64
CA GLU A 554 -51.78 -23.42 -10.29
C GLU A 554 -51.12 -24.80 -10.05
N GLU A 555 -51.83 -25.84 -9.60
CA GLU A 555 -53.24 -25.95 -9.18
C GLU A 555 -53.43 -27.21 -8.31
N LEU A 556 -54.36 -27.18 -7.36
CA LEU A 556 -55.42 -28.19 -7.25
C LEU A 556 -56.39 -27.91 -6.08
N ALA A 557 -57.68 -27.87 -6.40
CA ALA A 557 -58.76 -27.66 -5.46
C ALA A 557 -59.13 -28.92 -4.66
N ALA A 558 -59.64 -28.71 -3.44
CA ALA A 558 -60.54 -29.64 -2.76
C ALA A 558 -61.54 -28.84 -1.89
N GLU A 559 -62.77 -28.77 -2.40
CA GLU A 559 -64.09 -28.62 -1.73
C GLU A 559 -64.15 -28.22 -0.24
N GLU A 560 -64.92 -27.18 0.08
CA GLU A 560 -66.16 -27.31 0.88
C GLU A 560 -67.07 -26.05 0.76
N GLU A 561 -68.36 -26.30 0.44
CA GLU A 561 -69.56 -25.41 0.29
C GLU A 561 -69.50 -24.08 -0.47
#